data_AF-A0A2P4PY49-F1
#
_entry.id   AF-A0A2P4PY49-F1
#
_cell.length_a   1.000
_cell.length_b   1.000
_cell.length_c   1.000
_cell.angle_alpha   90.00
_cell.angle_beta   90.00
_cell.angle_gamma   90.00
#
_symmetry.space_group_name_H-M   'P 1'
#
loop_
_entity.id
_entity.type
_entity.pdbx_description
1 polymer ?
#
loop_
_entity_poly.entity_id
_entity_poly.type
_entity_poly.pdbx_seq_one_letter_code
_entity_poly.pdbx_strand_id
1 'polypeptide(L)'
;MEQLRTQIDSLTQELERLKRQSSKIEEEIKSLQDKILEVGGDRLRAQKSKVDQIKEQIVITNERITKSQVAKSKAEKDITKFENSLSKNKKELEELDNEIKELTEEIQQNAEAAHSIRARADETKSILEDKKSELDEIKEKLDEKTEIINRIRAFELEIKNKLEDSERSLLEHKNTEDKWKNALCDLSLHNISDDEEQDEFQLYTDDELDAMSENTILGEINVLEERIKNANPNLSVLNEYRKREKEYMLRAKDLEEITTKCDECKNEYDSLRKQRLEEFMQGFTIISQKLKEMYQMITLGGNAELECCDSLDPFSEGIIFSVMPPKKSWKNISNLSGGEKTLSSLALVFALHHYKPTPLYVMDEIDAALDFRNVSIVANYIKERTKNAQFVVISLRNNMFELADRLIGIYKTYDKTKSITINPHEIEAQSFLES
;
A
#
# COMPACT_ATOMS: atom_id res chain seq x y z
N MET A 1 51.28 60.39 17.11
CA MET A 1 50.25 60.86 16.16
C MET A 1 50.73 62.05 15.34
N GLU A 2 51.27 63.12 15.94
CA GLU A 2 51.82 64.27 15.19
C GLU A 2 53.04 63.94 14.31
N GLN A 3 54.01 63.18 14.82
CA GLN A 3 55.21 62.78 14.05
C GLN A 3 54.88 61.90 12.82
N LEU A 4 53.85 61.05 12.93
CA LEU A 4 53.36 60.22 11.83
C LEU A 4 52.62 61.05 10.77
N ARG A 5 51.86 62.08 11.19
CA ARG A 5 51.23 63.03 10.26
C ARG A 5 52.26 63.84 9.48
N THR A 6 53.32 64.32 10.15
CA THR A 6 54.40 65.03 9.46
C THR A 6 55.19 64.15 8.49
N GLN A 7 55.38 62.86 8.81
CA GLN A 7 56.01 61.91 7.90
C GLN A 7 55.12 61.58 6.70
N ILE A 8 53.81 61.38 6.91
CA ILE A 8 52.85 61.17 5.82
C ILE A 8 52.83 62.39 4.90
N ASP A 9 52.77 63.61 5.45
CA ASP A 9 52.81 64.84 4.65
C ASP A 9 54.10 64.95 3.82
N SER A 10 55.26 64.65 4.41
CA SER A 10 56.54 64.64 3.68
C SER A 10 56.58 63.61 2.56
N LEU A 11 56.07 62.39 2.79
CA LEU A 11 56.03 61.32 1.80
C LEU A 11 55.02 61.62 0.69
N THR A 12 53.88 62.25 1.00
CA THR A 12 52.93 62.71 -0.03
C THR A 12 53.52 63.81 -0.90
N GLN A 13 54.28 64.75 -0.32
CA GLN A 13 54.99 65.77 -1.11
C GLN A 13 56.08 65.17 -2.00
N GLU A 14 56.80 64.15 -1.53
CA GLU A 14 57.75 63.41 -2.36
C GLU A 14 57.06 62.62 -3.48
N LEU A 15 55.91 61.99 -3.21
CA LEU A 15 55.12 61.27 -4.22
C LEU A 15 54.59 62.21 -5.31
N GLU A 16 54.11 63.40 -4.93
CA GLU A 16 53.68 64.42 -5.88
C GLU A 16 54.85 64.96 -6.72
N ARG A 17 56.02 65.15 -6.09
CA ARG A 17 57.24 65.55 -6.79
C ARG A 17 57.68 64.48 -7.79
N LEU A 18 57.66 63.20 -7.41
CA LEU A 18 57.99 62.07 -8.28
C LEU A 18 56.99 61.92 -9.43
N LYS A 19 55.68 62.08 -9.17
CA LYS A 19 54.66 62.09 -10.23
C LYS A 19 54.89 63.22 -11.23
N ARG A 20 55.22 64.44 -10.76
CA ARG A 20 55.56 65.58 -11.63
C ARG A 20 56.85 65.36 -12.42
N GLN A 21 57.82 64.65 -11.87
CA GLN A 21 59.04 64.29 -12.60
C GLN A 21 58.77 63.20 -13.64
N SER A 22 57.99 62.17 -13.29
CA SER A 22 57.56 61.13 -14.22
C SER A 22 56.76 61.70 -15.39
N SER A 23 55.83 62.63 -15.13
CA SER A 23 55.05 63.27 -16.20
C SER A 23 55.92 64.12 -17.13
N LYS A 24 56.91 64.85 -16.58
CA LYS A 24 57.88 65.60 -17.40
C LYS A 24 58.73 64.68 -18.26
N ILE A 25 59.21 63.57 -17.71
CA ILE A 25 59.98 62.57 -18.46
C ILE A 25 59.10 61.94 -19.56
N GLU A 26 57.83 61.65 -19.28
CA GLU A 26 56.88 61.15 -20.29
C GLU A 26 56.61 62.18 -21.41
N GLU A 27 56.49 63.46 -21.07
CA GLU A 27 56.35 64.55 -22.04
C GLU A 27 57.62 64.72 -22.88
N GLU A 28 58.81 64.64 -22.26
CA GLU A 28 60.09 64.67 -22.96
C GLU A 28 60.23 63.46 -23.91
N ILE A 29 59.86 62.25 -23.46
CA ILE A 29 59.85 61.04 -24.29
C ILE A 29 58.89 61.20 -25.48
N LYS A 30 57.68 61.72 -25.26
CA LYS A 30 56.73 62.01 -26.35
C LYS A 30 57.30 63.03 -27.33
N SER A 31 57.88 64.12 -26.82
CA SER A 31 58.49 65.16 -27.66
C SER A 31 59.67 64.62 -28.49
N LEU A 32 60.48 63.72 -27.92
CA LEU A 32 61.57 63.06 -28.61
C LEU A 32 61.05 62.05 -29.65
N GLN A 33 59.99 61.31 -29.34
CA GLN A 33 59.32 60.43 -30.30
C GLN A 33 58.75 61.22 -31.48
N ASP A 34 58.16 62.39 -31.24
CA ASP A 34 57.61 63.26 -32.27
C ASP A 34 58.73 63.86 -33.15
N LYS A 35 59.85 64.30 -32.55
CA LYS A 35 61.04 64.73 -33.30
C LYS A 35 61.66 63.60 -34.14
N ILE A 36 61.71 62.37 -33.62
CA ILE A 36 62.19 61.20 -34.38
C ILE A 36 61.25 60.89 -35.56
N LEU A 37 59.93 61.07 -35.39
CA LEU A 37 58.93 60.92 -36.45
C LEU A 37 59.02 62.03 -37.51
N GLU A 38 59.39 63.25 -37.13
CA GLU A 38 59.68 64.35 -38.06
C GLU A 38 60.98 64.10 -38.85
N VAL A 39 62.07 63.70 -38.19
CA VAL A 39 63.38 63.45 -38.81
C VAL A 39 63.35 62.24 -39.76
N GLY A 40 62.55 61.22 -39.47
CA GLY A 40 62.40 60.04 -40.33
C GLY A 40 61.57 60.25 -41.61
N GLY A 41 60.91 61.41 -41.75
CA GLY A 41 60.07 61.77 -42.90
C GLY A 41 58.87 60.83 -43.14
N ASP A 42 58.22 61.00 -44.29
CA ASP A 42 57.03 60.21 -44.68
C ASP A 42 57.32 58.71 -44.84
N ARG A 43 58.57 58.35 -45.19
CA ARG A 43 58.99 56.95 -45.38
C ARG A 43 59.03 56.17 -44.08
N LEU A 44 59.54 56.76 -42.99
CA LEU A 44 59.56 56.11 -41.67
C LEU A 44 58.13 56.01 -41.10
N ARG A 45 57.29 57.03 -41.29
CA ARG A 45 55.86 57.00 -40.91
C ARG A 45 55.10 55.89 -41.64
N ALA A 46 55.31 55.74 -42.95
CA ALA A 46 54.67 54.68 -43.74
C ALA A 46 55.14 53.27 -43.31
N GLN A 47 56.43 53.09 -43.00
CA GLN A 47 56.92 51.81 -42.46
C GLN A 47 56.41 51.53 -41.05
N LYS A 48 56.37 52.54 -40.16
CA LYS A 48 55.83 52.41 -38.81
C LYS A 48 54.35 52.01 -38.84
N SER A 49 53.54 52.65 -39.68
CA SER A 49 52.13 52.28 -39.88
C SER A 49 51.95 50.85 -40.37
N LYS A 50 52.78 50.37 -41.32
CA LYS A 50 52.77 48.95 -41.75
C LYS A 50 53.16 48.01 -40.61
N VAL A 51 54.17 48.35 -39.82
CA VAL A 51 54.60 47.55 -38.67
C VAL A 51 53.51 47.50 -37.60
N ASP A 52 52.84 48.62 -37.34
CA ASP A 52 51.76 48.69 -36.35
C ASP A 52 50.52 47.90 -36.83
N GLN A 53 50.17 47.94 -38.11
CA GLN A 53 49.13 47.09 -38.70
C GLN A 53 49.49 45.60 -38.60
N ILE A 54 50.74 45.22 -38.89
CA ILE A 54 51.19 43.83 -38.76
C ILE A 54 51.16 43.39 -37.30
N LYS A 55 51.58 44.25 -36.36
CA LYS A 55 51.48 43.97 -34.91
C LYS A 55 50.04 43.75 -34.48
N GLU A 56 49.11 44.60 -34.92
CA GLU A 56 47.68 44.46 -34.63
C GLU A 56 47.12 43.14 -35.20
N GLN A 57 47.50 42.79 -36.43
CA GLN A 57 47.13 41.49 -37.02
C GLN A 57 47.73 40.30 -36.26
N ILE A 58 48.97 40.40 -35.77
CA ILE A 58 49.60 39.36 -34.94
C ILE A 58 48.83 39.20 -33.63
N VAL A 59 48.43 40.29 -32.98
CA VAL A 59 47.63 40.25 -31.74
C VAL A 59 46.28 39.57 -31.98
N ILE A 60 45.54 39.98 -33.01
CA ILE A 60 44.24 39.38 -33.36
C ILE A 60 44.39 37.89 -33.69
N THR A 61 45.45 37.53 -34.43
CA THR A 61 45.71 36.14 -34.80
C THR A 61 46.07 35.29 -33.57
N ASN A 62 46.88 35.83 -32.65
CA ASN A 62 47.22 35.16 -31.39
C ASN A 62 45.98 34.97 -30.51
N GLU A 63 45.12 35.97 -30.38
CA GLU A 63 43.84 35.82 -29.66
C GLU A 63 42.95 34.74 -30.29
N ARG A 64 42.94 34.65 -31.62
CA ARG A 64 42.20 33.61 -32.34
C ARG A 64 42.80 32.23 -32.06
N ILE A 65 44.13 32.10 -32.08
CA ILE A 65 44.84 30.85 -31.76
C ILE A 65 44.52 30.42 -30.33
N THR A 66 44.60 31.33 -29.35
CA THR A 66 44.29 31.00 -27.95
C THR A 66 42.83 30.57 -27.79
N LYS A 67 41.89 31.27 -28.44
CA LYS A 67 40.46 30.88 -28.45
C LYS A 67 40.27 29.49 -29.05
N SER A 68 40.86 29.22 -30.21
CA SER A 68 40.78 27.91 -30.86
C SER A 68 41.45 26.79 -30.04
N GLN A 69 42.55 27.08 -29.35
CA GLN A 69 43.26 26.11 -28.53
C GLN A 69 42.49 25.75 -27.26
N VAL A 70 41.84 26.75 -26.62
CA VAL A 70 40.92 26.50 -25.50
C VAL A 70 39.71 25.68 -25.97
N ALA A 71 39.13 26.02 -27.14
CA ALA A 71 38.02 25.27 -27.72
C ALA A 71 38.40 23.80 -28.02
N LYS A 72 39.60 23.57 -28.59
CA LYS A 72 40.15 22.23 -28.82
C LYS A 72 40.29 21.44 -27.52
N SER A 73 40.92 22.04 -26.50
CA SER A 73 41.09 21.37 -25.19
C SER A 73 39.75 21.05 -24.52
N LYS A 74 38.74 21.92 -24.69
CA LYS A 74 37.38 21.65 -24.21
C LYS A 74 36.76 20.47 -24.95
N ALA A 75 36.84 20.45 -26.28
CA ALA A 75 36.31 19.36 -27.10
C ALA A 75 36.98 18.02 -26.78
N GLU A 76 38.30 17.99 -26.57
CA GLU A 76 39.03 16.78 -26.15
C GLU A 76 38.54 16.26 -24.79
N LYS A 77 38.32 17.16 -23.81
CA LYS A 77 37.74 16.77 -22.53
C LYS A 77 36.32 16.24 -22.67
N ASP A 78 35.51 16.86 -23.52
CA ASP A 78 34.13 16.40 -23.74
C ASP A 78 34.09 15.04 -24.44
N ILE A 79 35.00 14.76 -25.39
CA ILE A 79 35.18 13.42 -25.99
C ILE A 79 35.46 12.37 -24.92
N THR A 80 36.46 12.60 -24.05
CA THR A 80 36.81 11.62 -23.00
C THR A 80 35.65 11.38 -22.02
N LYS A 81 34.87 12.42 -21.70
CA LYS A 81 33.66 12.28 -20.86
C LYS A 81 32.59 11.44 -21.54
N PHE A 82 32.32 11.70 -22.82
CA PHE A 82 31.33 10.95 -23.57
C PHE A 82 31.77 9.50 -23.81
N GLU A 83 33.04 9.22 -24.06
CA GLU A 83 33.58 7.86 -24.16
C GLU A 83 33.39 7.08 -22.85
N ASN A 84 33.72 7.70 -21.71
CA ASN A 84 33.49 7.10 -20.40
C ASN A 84 32.01 6.84 -20.15
N SER A 85 31.14 7.81 -20.44
CA SER A 85 29.68 7.65 -20.31
C SER A 85 29.14 6.53 -21.22
N LEU A 86 29.65 6.43 -22.44
CA LEU A 86 29.22 5.43 -23.43
C LEU A 86 29.66 4.03 -22.99
N SER A 87 30.87 3.89 -22.44
CA SER A 87 31.34 2.62 -21.86
C SER A 87 30.50 2.18 -20.66
N LYS A 88 30.10 3.12 -19.78
CA LYS A 88 29.26 2.84 -18.63
C LYS A 88 27.87 2.40 -19.07
N ASN A 89 27.24 3.15 -19.97
CA ASN A 89 25.91 2.83 -20.48
C ASN A 89 25.91 1.50 -21.25
N LYS A 90 26.99 1.14 -21.96
CA LYS A 90 27.10 -0.17 -22.61
C LYS A 90 27.10 -1.32 -21.61
N LYS A 91 27.82 -1.19 -20.48
CA LYS A 91 27.80 -2.21 -19.42
C LYS A 91 26.43 -2.33 -18.78
N GLU A 92 25.78 -1.21 -18.48
CA GLU A 92 24.41 -1.21 -17.94
C GLU A 92 23.42 -1.87 -18.91
N LEU A 93 23.58 -1.66 -20.23
CA LEU A 93 22.75 -2.29 -21.25
C LEU A 93 22.98 -3.80 -21.34
N GLU A 94 24.23 -4.26 -21.23
CA GLU A 94 24.57 -5.69 -21.15
C GLU A 94 24.02 -6.35 -19.88
N GLU A 95 24.08 -5.67 -18.74
CA GLU A 95 23.49 -6.14 -17.47
C GLU A 95 21.96 -6.25 -17.58
N LEU A 96 21.29 -5.23 -18.12
CA LEU A 96 19.85 -5.23 -18.36
C LEU A 96 19.42 -6.32 -19.36
N ASP A 97 20.20 -6.57 -20.41
CA ASP A 97 19.88 -7.62 -21.40
C ASP A 97 19.99 -9.03 -20.80
N ASN A 98 20.90 -9.23 -19.84
CA ASN A 98 20.99 -10.49 -19.10
C ASN A 98 19.81 -10.65 -18.12
N GLU A 99 19.45 -9.59 -17.39
CA GLU A 99 18.32 -9.60 -16.46
C GLU A 99 16.98 -9.85 -17.21
N ILE A 100 16.81 -9.28 -18.41
CA ILE A 100 15.65 -9.55 -19.27
C ILE A 100 15.61 -11.03 -19.69
N LYS A 101 16.74 -11.65 -20.03
CA LYS A 101 16.78 -13.07 -20.40
C LYS A 101 16.39 -13.96 -19.22
N GLU A 102 16.95 -13.70 -18.04
CA GLU A 102 16.61 -14.43 -16.81
C GLU A 102 15.12 -14.31 -16.48
N LEU A 103 14.58 -13.10 -16.49
CA LEU A 103 13.14 -12.86 -16.26
C LEU A 103 12.25 -13.54 -17.31
N THR A 104 12.68 -13.57 -18.58
CA THR A 104 11.92 -14.24 -19.64
C THR A 104 11.89 -15.75 -19.45
N GLU A 105 13.01 -16.36 -19.04
CA GLU A 105 13.07 -17.78 -18.69
C GLU A 105 12.19 -18.10 -17.47
N GLU A 106 12.20 -17.27 -16.43
CA GLU A 106 11.32 -17.44 -15.27
C GLU A 106 9.83 -17.34 -15.63
N ILE A 107 9.46 -16.36 -16.47
CA ILE A 107 8.08 -16.21 -16.96
C ILE A 107 7.64 -17.46 -17.73
N GLN A 108 8.51 -18.00 -18.59
CA GLN A 108 8.22 -19.20 -19.35
C GLN A 108 8.01 -20.42 -18.43
N GLN A 109 8.89 -20.63 -17.45
CA GLN A 109 8.76 -21.72 -16.47
C GLN A 109 7.47 -21.60 -15.64
N ASN A 110 7.14 -20.38 -15.21
CA ASN A 110 5.90 -20.11 -14.47
C ASN A 110 4.64 -20.33 -15.32
N ALA A 111 4.68 -19.97 -16.60
CA ALA A 111 3.57 -20.21 -17.52
C ALA A 111 3.32 -21.71 -17.74
N GLU A 112 4.38 -22.50 -17.89
CA GLU A 112 4.29 -23.96 -18.01
C GLU A 112 3.75 -24.61 -16.72
N ALA A 113 4.23 -24.17 -15.56
CA ALA A 113 3.72 -24.62 -14.27
C ALA A 113 2.23 -24.28 -14.10
N ALA A 114 1.82 -23.05 -14.41
CA ALA A 114 0.43 -22.62 -14.36
C ALA A 114 -0.47 -23.43 -15.30
N HIS A 115 -0.01 -23.72 -16.52
CA HIS A 115 -0.74 -24.57 -17.46
C HIS A 115 -0.93 -25.98 -16.91
N SER A 116 0.09 -26.56 -16.28
CA SER A 116 0.00 -27.90 -15.67
C SER A 116 -1.01 -27.95 -14.51
N ILE A 117 -1.02 -26.91 -13.67
CA ILE A 117 -1.95 -26.80 -12.54
C ILE A 117 -3.38 -26.62 -13.05
N ARG A 118 -3.58 -25.80 -14.09
CA ARG A 118 -4.89 -25.58 -14.69
C ARG A 118 -5.47 -26.86 -15.28
N ALA A 119 -4.65 -27.63 -16.01
CA ALA A 119 -5.08 -28.93 -16.55
C ALA A 119 -5.53 -29.90 -15.44
N ARG A 120 -4.78 -29.96 -14.32
CA ARG A 120 -5.17 -30.78 -13.15
C ARG A 120 -6.45 -30.27 -12.49
N ALA A 121 -6.64 -28.95 -12.41
CA ALA A 121 -7.85 -28.35 -11.87
C ALA A 121 -9.08 -28.70 -12.72
N ASP A 122 -8.97 -28.63 -14.04
CA ASP A 122 -10.05 -28.99 -14.97
C ASP A 122 -10.37 -30.50 -14.90
N GLU A 123 -9.35 -31.36 -14.79
CA GLU A 123 -9.55 -32.80 -14.58
C GLU A 123 -10.27 -33.09 -13.26
N THR A 124 -9.84 -32.48 -12.16
CA THR A 124 -10.53 -32.64 -10.86
C THR A 124 -11.96 -32.10 -10.88
N LYS A 125 -12.24 -31.04 -11.66
CA LYS A 125 -13.58 -30.50 -11.81
C LYS A 125 -14.50 -31.46 -12.57
N SER A 126 -14.00 -32.09 -13.64
CA SER A 126 -14.75 -33.14 -14.36
C SER A 126 -15.08 -34.31 -13.43
N ILE A 127 -14.10 -34.79 -12.66
CA ILE A 127 -14.32 -35.89 -11.69
C ILE A 127 -15.36 -35.48 -10.63
N LEU A 128 -15.36 -34.23 -10.18
CA LEU A 128 -16.32 -33.73 -9.21
C LEU A 128 -17.75 -33.65 -9.79
N GLU A 129 -17.90 -33.28 -11.06
CA GLU A 129 -19.19 -33.28 -11.76
C GLU A 129 -19.72 -34.71 -11.92
N ASP A 130 -18.88 -35.67 -12.32
CA ASP A 130 -19.25 -37.09 -12.40
C ASP A 130 -19.71 -37.63 -11.04
N LYS A 131 -18.96 -37.33 -9.97
CA LYS A 131 -19.31 -37.76 -8.61
C LYS A 131 -20.57 -37.10 -8.06
N LYS A 132 -20.89 -35.88 -8.47
CA LYS A 132 -22.18 -35.24 -8.14
C LYS A 132 -23.33 -35.95 -8.83
N SER A 133 -23.19 -36.30 -10.11
CA SER A 133 -24.20 -37.07 -10.84
C SER A 133 -24.47 -38.42 -10.18
N GLU A 134 -23.41 -39.16 -9.84
CA GLU A 134 -23.53 -40.44 -9.10
C GLU A 134 -24.26 -40.27 -7.76
N LEU A 135 -23.97 -39.18 -7.04
CA LEU A 135 -24.58 -38.91 -5.73
C LEU A 135 -26.07 -38.55 -5.84
N ASP A 136 -26.46 -37.83 -6.88
CA ASP A 136 -27.86 -37.49 -7.12
C ASP A 136 -28.67 -38.73 -7.54
N GLU A 137 -28.10 -39.64 -8.36
CA GLU A 137 -28.73 -40.94 -8.66
C GLU A 137 -28.92 -41.80 -7.40
N ILE A 138 -27.95 -41.78 -6.47
CA ILE A 138 -28.06 -42.52 -5.21
C ILE A 138 -29.14 -41.91 -4.30
N LYS A 139 -29.26 -40.57 -4.27
CA LYS A 139 -30.31 -39.89 -3.52
C LYS A 139 -31.70 -40.22 -4.06
N GLU A 140 -31.87 -40.22 -5.37
CA GLU A 140 -33.17 -40.56 -5.98
C GLU A 140 -33.57 -42.01 -5.61
N LYS A 141 -32.64 -42.96 -5.68
CA LYS A 141 -32.84 -44.33 -5.21
C LYS A 141 -33.16 -44.40 -3.71
N LEU A 142 -32.53 -43.56 -2.89
CA LEU A 142 -32.79 -43.50 -1.45
C LEU A 142 -34.24 -43.01 -1.21
N ASP A 143 -34.64 -41.93 -1.88
CA ASP A 143 -35.96 -41.34 -1.74
C ASP A 143 -37.05 -42.33 -2.15
N GLU A 144 -36.88 -43.02 -3.28
CA GLU A 144 -37.79 -44.11 -3.69
C GLU A 144 -37.92 -45.20 -2.62
N LYS A 145 -36.79 -45.64 -2.03
CA LYS A 145 -36.82 -46.65 -0.95
C LYS A 145 -37.50 -46.12 0.30
N THR A 146 -37.30 -44.85 0.66
CA THR A 146 -37.97 -44.25 1.82
C THR A 146 -39.48 -44.12 1.61
N GLU A 147 -39.95 -43.79 0.39
CA GLU A 147 -41.37 -43.79 0.07
C GLU A 147 -41.99 -45.18 0.17
N ILE A 148 -41.29 -46.20 -0.32
CA ILE A 148 -41.75 -47.59 -0.20
C ILE A 148 -41.86 -47.99 1.28
N ILE A 149 -40.86 -47.65 2.10
CA ILE A 149 -40.89 -47.90 3.55
C ILE A 149 -42.07 -47.18 4.21
N ASN A 150 -42.32 -45.92 3.86
CA ASN A 150 -43.43 -45.15 4.40
C ASN A 150 -44.80 -45.75 3.98
N ARG A 151 -44.93 -46.21 2.73
CA ARG A 151 -46.13 -46.95 2.28
C ARG A 151 -46.35 -48.24 3.06
N ILE A 152 -45.29 -49.03 3.26
CA ILE A 152 -45.37 -50.27 4.05
C ILE A 152 -45.80 -49.97 5.49
N ARG A 153 -45.23 -48.95 6.12
CA ARG A 153 -45.62 -48.52 7.48
C ARG A 153 -47.08 -48.09 7.56
N ALA A 154 -47.59 -47.38 6.56
CA ALA A 154 -49.00 -46.98 6.50
C ALA A 154 -49.93 -48.20 6.37
N PHE A 155 -49.58 -49.16 5.50
CA PHE A 155 -50.33 -50.43 5.39
C PHE A 155 -50.28 -51.25 6.67
N GLU A 156 -49.13 -51.32 7.34
CA GLU A 156 -49.00 -52.01 8.62
C GLU A 156 -49.93 -51.41 9.68
N LEU A 157 -50.05 -50.08 9.72
CA LEU A 157 -50.93 -49.36 10.63
C LEU A 157 -52.41 -49.59 10.31
N GLU A 158 -52.78 -49.60 9.02
CA GLU A 158 -54.15 -49.93 8.59
C GLU A 158 -54.54 -51.37 8.96
N ILE A 159 -53.62 -52.33 8.79
CA ILE A 159 -53.84 -53.73 9.17
C ILE A 159 -54.01 -53.84 10.69
N LYS A 160 -53.17 -53.14 11.48
CA LYS A 160 -53.32 -53.11 12.95
C LYS A 160 -54.67 -52.57 13.38
N ASN A 161 -55.12 -51.45 12.81
CA ASN A 161 -56.44 -50.89 13.12
C ASN A 161 -57.58 -51.86 12.76
N LYS A 162 -57.52 -52.53 11.59
CA LYS A 162 -58.51 -53.55 11.22
C LYS A 162 -58.50 -54.75 12.16
N LEU A 163 -57.32 -55.12 12.67
CA LEU A 163 -57.17 -56.19 13.65
C LEU A 163 -57.85 -55.78 14.96
N GLU A 164 -57.56 -54.58 15.47
CA GLU A 164 -58.19 -54.02 16.68
C GLU A 164 -59.71 -53.90 16.55
N ASP A 165 -60.23 -53.43 15.40
CA ASP A 165 -61.66 -53.38 15.13
C ASP A 165 -62.28 -54.78 15.10
N SER A 166 -61.62 -55.75 14.48
CA SER A 166 -62.07 -57.15 14.42
C SER A 166 -62.05 -57.81 15.80
N GLU A 167 -61.04 -57.52 16.61
CA GLU A 167 -60.95 -57.97 18.01
C GLU A 167 -62.06 -57.34 18.86
N ARG A 168 -62.37 -56.05 18.67
CA ARG A 168 -63.50 -55.39 19.33
C ARG A 168 -64.83 -56.01 18.91
N SER A 169 -65.05 -56.24 17.61
CA SER A 169 -66.26 -56.93 17.14
C SER A 169 -66.35 -58.37 17.65
N LEU A 170 -65.22 -59.09 17.75
CA LEU A 170 -65.17 -60.42 18.34
C LEU A 170 -65.56 -60.37 19.82
N LEU A 171 -65.08 -59.38 20.57
CA LEU A 171 -65.43 -59.17 21.96
C LEU A 171 -66.92 -58.83 22.13
N GLU A 172 -67.47 -57.95 21.28
CA GLU A 172 -68.90 -57.65 21.25
C GLU A 172 -69.74 -58.91 20.94
N HIS A 173 -69.32 -59.70 19.95
CA HIS A 173 -69.98 -60.94 19.60
C HIS A 173 -69.92 -61.97 20.73
N LYS A 174 -68.76 -62.14 21.38
CA LYS A 174 -68.62 -62.97 22.59
C LYS A 174 -69.54 -62.48 23.70
N ASN A 175 -69.57 -61.18 23.99
CA ASN A 175 -70.47 -60.61 24.98
C ASN A 175 -71.94 -60.83 24.61
N THR A 176 -72.31 -60.79 23.32
CA THR A 176 -73.67 -61.16 22.90
C THR A 176 -73.92 -62.66 23.02
N GLU A 177 -72.94 -63.50 22.70
CA GLU A 177 -73.03 -64.95 22.87
C GLU A 177 -73.23 -65.30 24.35
N ASP A 178 -72.50 -64.67 25.26
CA ASP A 178 -72.63 -64.82 26.70
C ASP A 178 -73.98 -64.29 27.19
N LYS A 179 -74.48 -63.16 26.66
CA LYS A 179 -75.86 -62.70 26.92
C LYS A 179 -76.90 -63.73 26.49
N TRP A 180 -76.74 -64.35 25.31
CA TRP A 180 -77.65 -65.38 24.82
C TRP A 180 -77.51 -66.70 25.58
N LYS A 181 -76.30 -67.09 26.00
CA LYS A 181 -76.05 -68.22 26.91
C LYS A 181 -76.69 -67.98 28.27
N ASN A 182 -76.54 -66.79 28.83
CA ASN A 182 -77.18 -66.39 30.09
C ASN A 182 -78.71 -66.41 29.95
N ALA A 183 -79.27 -65.91 28.84
CA ALA A 183 -80.71 -66.02 28.56
C ALA A 183 -81.19 -67.47 28.37
N LEU A 184 -80.30 -68.38 27.94
CA LEU A 184 -80.54 -69.83 27.86
C LEU A 184 -80.46 -70.49 29.24
N CYS A 185 -79.57 -70.01 30.12
CA CYS A 185 -79.40 -70.43 31.51
C CYS A 185 -80.52 -69.89 32.43
N ASP A 186 -81.10 -68.73 32.11
CA ASP A 186 -82.26 -68.11 32.79
C ASP A 186 -83.55 -68.96 32.68
N LEU A 187 -83.52 -70.04 31.90
CA LEU A 187 -84.52 -71.10 31.90
C LEU A 187 -84.24 -72.17 32.98
N SER A 188 -83.81 -71.77 34.18
CA SER A 188 -83.94 -72.54 35.43
C SER A 188 -83.64 -71.65 36.65
N LEU A 189 -84.08 -72.10 37.84
CA LEU A 189 -84.27 -71.30 39.06
C LEU A 189 -83.10 -70.40 39.50
N HIS A 190 -83.51 -69.18 39.87
CA HIS A 190 -82.78 -68.09 40.53
C HIS A 190 -81.84 -68.49 41.68
N ASN A 191 -80.62 -67.91 41.70
CA ASN A 191 -80.03 -67.34 42.93
C ASN A 191 -78.99 -66.26 42.61
N ILE A 192 -78.84 -65.35 43.56
CA ILE A 192 -78.31 -63.98 43.49
C ILE A 192 -76.79 -63.93 43.73
N SER A 193 -76.06 -63.13 42.94
CA SER A 193 -75.04 -62.19 43.46
C SER A 193 -74.45 -61.32 42.34
N ASP A 194 -74.49 -60.02 42.58
CA ASP A 194 -74.13 -58.90 41.69
C ASP A 194 -72.64 -58.79 41.32
N ASP A 195 -72.43 -58.18 40.16
CA ASP A 195 -71.19 -57.62 39.61
C ASP A 195 -70.56 -56.52 40.50
N GLU A 196 -69.24 -56.33 40.42
CA GLU A 196 -68.63 -55.06 39.96
C GLU A 196 -67.09 -55.12 39.90
N GLU A 197 -66.56 -54.48 38.87
CA GLU A 197 -65.17 -54.42 38.39
C GLU A 197 -64.22 -53.62 39.30
N GLN A 198 -62.99 -54.11 39.48
CA GLN A 198 -61.79 -53.31 39.76
C GLN A 198 -60.55 -53.94 39.12
N ASP A 199 -59.73 -53.12 38.46
CA ASP A 199 -58.42 -53.47 37.89
C ASP A 199 -57.46 -53.96 38.99
N GLU A 200 -57.37 -55.27 39.19
CA GLU A 200 -56.29 -55.95 39.90
C GLU A 200 -55.71 -57.05 39.00
N PHE A 201 -54.42 -57.36 39.20
CA PHE A 201 -53.72 -58.41 38.47
C PHE A 201 -54.59 -59.68 38.38
N GLN A 202 -54.86 -60.11 37.16
CA GLN A 202 -55.72 -61.26 36.84
C GLN A 202 -55.33 -62.48 37.67
N LEU A 203 -56.14 -62.76 38.70
CA LEU A 203 -56.12 -64.01 39.46
C LEU A 203 -57.17 -64.91 38.83
N TYR A 204 -56.70 -65.85 38.02
CA TYR A 204 -57.53 -66.85 37.36
C TYR A 204 -58.27 -67.70 38.40
N THR A 205 -59.59 -67.88 38.20
CA THR A 205 -60.39 -68.85 38.97
C THR A 205 -60.09 -70.29 38.55
N ASP A 206 -60.31 -71.28 39.45
CA ASP A 206 -59.99 -72.71 39.19
C ASP A 206 -60.61 -73.25 37.89
N ASP A 207 -61.79 -72.76 37.50
CA ASP A 207 -62.48 -73.14 36.25
C ASP A 207 -61.85 -72.50 34.98
N GLU A 208 -61.20 -71.34 35.10
CA GLU A 208 -60.46 -70.69 34.01
C GLU A 208 -59.05 -71.28 33.85
N LEU A 209 -58.45 -71.76 34.95
CA LEU A 209 -57.20 -72.53 34.94
C LEU A 209 -57.38 -73.87 34.21
N ASP A 210 -58.52 -74.54 34.39
CA ASP A 210 -58.85 -75.80 33.70
C ASP A 210 -59.16 -75.58 32.21
N ALA A 211 -59.62 -74.39 31.82
CA ALA A 211 -59.90 -74.01 30.43
C ALA A 211 -58.65 -73.52 29.68
N MET A 212 -57.68 -72.93 30.39
CA MET A 212 -56.38 -72.59 29.82
C MET A 212 -55.52 -73.84 29.74
N SER A 213 -55.46 -74.43 28.55
CA SER A 213 -54.55 -75.53 28.27
C SER A 213 -53.11 -75.11 28.63
N GLU A 214 -52.50 -75.83 29.57
CA GLU A 214 -51.09 -75.67 29.96
C GLU A 214 -50.19 -75.61 28.72
N ASN A 215 -50.55 -76.37 27.67
CA ASN A 215 -49.82 -76.43 26.40
C ASN A 215 -49.87 -75.13 25.59
N THR A 216 -50.94 -74.34 25.66
CA THR A 216 -51.05 -73.06 24.92
C THR A 216 -50.19 -71.97 25.56
N ILE A 217 -50.20 -71.86 26.89
CA ILE A 217 -49.35 -70.92 27.63
C ILE A 217 -47.88 -71.32 27.47
N LEU A 218 -47.57 -72.62 27.58
CA LEU A 218 -46.23 -73.14 27.28
C LEU A 218 -45.81 -72.85 25.84
N GLY A 219 -46.75 -72.89 24.88
CA GLY A 219 -46.50 -72.53 23.49
C GLY A 219 -46.11 -71.05 23.32
N GLU A 220 -46.85 -70.14 23.94
CA GLU A 220 -46.57 -68.69 23.88
C GLU A 220 -45.29 -68.32 24.61
N ILE A 221 -45.04 -68.92 25.78
CA ILE A 221 -43.77 -68.78 26.51
C ILE A 221 -42.62 -69.26 25.63
N ASN A 222 -42.74 -70.43 24.99
CA ASN A 222 -41.70 -70.94 24.09
C ASN A 222 -41.45 -70.02 22.88
N VAL A 223 -42.50 -69.41 22.30
CA VAL A 223 -42.37 -68.46 21.18
C VAL A 223 -41.68 -67.17 21.64
N LEU A 224 -42.03 -66.64 22.81
CA LEU A 224 -41.39 -65.45 23.38
C LEU A 224 -39.95 -65.74 23.83
N GLU A 225 -39.70 -66.91 24.41
CA GLU A 225 -38.36 -67.39 24.75
C GLU A 225 -37.51 -67.58 23.50
N GLU A 226 -38.03 -68.17 22.43
CA GLU A 226 -37.34 -68.23 21.13
C GLU A 226 -37.07 -66.83 20.58
N ARG A 227 -38.01 -65.90 20.70
CA ARG A 227 -37.85 -64.53 20.21
C ARG A 227 -36.78 -63.76 20.99
N ILE A 228 -36.71 -63.95 22.31
CA ILE A 228 -35.67 -63.39 23.17
C ILE A 228 -34.32 -64.07 22.90
N LYS A 229 -34.31 -65.39 22.69
CA LYS A 229 -33.10 -66.16 22.39
C LYS A 229 -32.53 -65.85 21.00
N ASN A 230 -33.38 -65.52 20.04
CA ASN A 230 -33.01 -65.08 18.69
C ASN A 230 -32.67 -63.57 18.64
N ALA A 231 -33.17 -62.77 19.58
CA ALA A 231 -32.75 -61.39 19.75
C ALA A 231 -31.37 -61.37 20.42
N ASN A 232 -30.33 -61.10 19.62
CA ASN A 232 -28.99 -60.80 20.12
C ASN A 232 -28.75 -59.29 20.07
N PRO A 233 -29.31 -58.49 21.01
CA PRO A 233 -29.07 -57.06 21.06
C PRO A 233 -27.57 -56.83 21.31
N ASN A 234 -26.96 -56.04 20.44
CA ASN A 234 -25.54 -55.74 20.56
C ASN A 234 -25.30 -54.69 21.66
N LEU A 235 -25.16 -55.15 22.90
CA LEU A 235 -24.93 -54.30 24.08
C LEU A 235 -23.61 -53.50 24.00
N SER A 236 -22.69 -53.84 23.07
CA SER A 236 -21.47 -53.06 22.84
C SER A 236 -21.75 -51.66 22.25
N VAL A 237 -22.89 -51.49 21.55
CA VAL A 237 -23.30 -50.22 20.95
C VAL A 237 -23.51 -49.14 22.00
N LEU A 238 -23.99 -49.49 23.20
CA LEU A 238 -24.16 -48.53 24.30
C LEU A 238 -22.81 -47.98 24.79
N ASN A 239 -21.79 -48.84 24.84
CA ASN A 239 -20.44 -48.43 25.25
C ASN A 239 -19.76 -47.60 24.15
N GLU A 240 -19.93 -47.97 22.88
CA GLU A 240 -19.46 -47.18 21.75
C GLU A 240 -20.12 -45.80 21.67
N TYR A 241 -21.44 -45.74 21.90
CA TYR A 241 -22.19 -44.49 21.92
C TYR A 241 -21.66 -43.56 23.02
N ARG A 242 -21.52 -44.05 24.26
CA ARG A 242 -20.93 -43.27 25.37
C ARG A 242 -19.52 -42.78 25.05
N LYS A 243 -18.71 -43.57 24.35
CA LYS A 243 -17.35 -43.17 23.94
C LYS A 243 -17.40 -42.06 22.88
N ARG A 244 -18.22 -42.24 21.85
CA ARG A 244 -18.42 -41.24 20.77
C ARG A 244 -19.05 -39.96 21.28
N GLU A 245 -19.99 -40.02 22.20
CA GLU A 245 -20.61 -38.86 22.83
C GLU A 245 -19.58 -38.03 23.59
N LYS A 246 -18.72 -38.67 24.40
CA LYS A 246 -17.61 -37.98 25.08
C LYS A 246 -16.64 -37.32 24.11
N GLU A 247 -16.28 -38.02 23.04
CA GLU A 247 -15.40 -37.49 21.99
C GLU A 247 -16.04 -36.31 21.24
N TYR A 248 -17.32 -36.42 20.92
CA TYR A 248 -18.10 -35.35 20.30
C TYR A 248 -18.15 -34.11 21.19
N MET A 249 -18.46 -34.27 22.48
CA MET A 249 -18.50 -33.17 23.44
C MET A 249 -17.15 -32.46 23.58
N LEU A 250 -16.04 -33.22 23.57
CA LEU A 250 -14.69 -32.65 23.59
C LEU A 250 -14.42 -31.83 22.31
N ARG A 251 -14.68 -32.42 21.13
CA ARG A 251 -14.47 -31.74 19.84
C ARG A 251 -15.38 -30.52 19.65
N ALA A 252 -16.62 -30.58 20.14
CA ALA A 252 -17.56 -29.46 20.11
C ALA A 252 -17.04 -28.30 20.96
N LYS A 253 -16.49 -28.60 22.14
CA LYS A 253 -15.83 -27.60 22.98
C LYS A 253 -14.60 -27.01 22.31
N ASP A 254 -13.75 -27.83 21.70
CA ASP A 254 -12.56 -27.35 20.97
C ASP A 254 -12.96 -26.43 19.79
N LEU A 255 -14.02 -26.79 19.06
CA LEU A 255 -14.57 -25.97 17.98
C LEU A 255 -15.06 -24.62 18.50
N GLU A 256 -15.79 -24.60 19.62
CA GLU A 256 -16.29 -23.37 20.25
C GLU A 256 -15.13 -22.47 20.71
N GLU A 257 -14.10 -23.05 21.33
CA GLU A 257 -12.88 -22.32 21.73
C GLU A 257 -12.10 -21.76 20.53
N ILE A 258 -12.03 -22.47 19.41
CA ILE A 258 -11.38 -21.97 18.19
C ILE A 258 -12.22 -20.89 17.52
N THR A 259 -13.53 -21.05 17.51
CA THR A 259 -14.46 -20.08 16.89
C THR A 259 -14.43 -18.76 17.64
N THR A 260 -14.49 -18.81 18.98
CA THR A 260 -14.35 -17.62 19.84
C THR A 260 -13.02 -16.90 19.62
N LYS A 261 -11.90 -17.62 19.56
CA LYS A 261 -10.59 -17.03 19.22
C LYS A 261 -10.56 -16.41 17.82
N CYS A 262 -11.22 -17.04 16.84
CA CYS A 262 -11.32 -16.51 15.48
C CYS A 262 -12.10 -15.20 15.46
N ASP A 263 -13.22 -15.15 16.18
CA ASP A 263 -14.05 -13.95 16.30
C ASP A 263 -13.32 -12.82 17.04
N GLU A 264 -12.57 -13.14 18.10
CA GLU A 264 -11.70 -12.18 18.81
C GLU A 264 -10.64 -11.58 17.87
N CYS A 265 -9.90 -12.42 17.14
CA CYS A 265 -8.91 -11.98 16.16
C CYS A 265 -9.55 -11.13 15.05
N LYS A 266 -10.75 -11.49 14.59
CA LYS A 266 -11.48 -10.75 13.56
C LYS A 266 -11.91 -9.37 14.07
N ASN A 267 -12.40 -9.30 15.31
CA ASN A 267 -12.78 -8.04 15.93
C ASN A 267 -11.57 -7.13 16.15
N GLU A 268 -10.43 -7.69 16.56
CA GLU A 268 -9.17 -6.94 16.68
C GLU A 268 -8.71 -6.40 15.32
N TYR A 269 -8.73 -7.24 14.28
CA TYR A 269 -8.44 -6.84 12.91
C TYR A 269 -9.34 -5.69 12.42
N ASP A 270 -10.65 -5.80 12.65
CA ASP A 270 -11.61 -4.78 12.25
C ASP A 270 -11.42 -3.47 13.04
N SER A 271 -11.06 -3.56 14.32
CA SER A 271 -10.70 -2.41 15.16
C SER A 271 -9.46 -1.71 14.63
N LEU A 272 -8.39 -2.45 14.35
CA LEU A 272 -7.15 -1.92 13.78
C LEU A 272 -7.36 -1.32 12.39
N ARG A 273 -8.20 -1.94 11.55
CA ARG A 273 -8.55 -1.42 10.22
C ARG A 273 -9.26 -0.08 10.33
N LYS A 274 -10.20 0.05 11.27
CA LYS A 274 -10.91 1.31 11.54
C LYS A 274 -9.97 2.39 12.05
N GLN A 275 -9.11 2.07 13.03
CA GLN A 275 -8.13 3.01 13.56
C GLN A 275 -7.17 3.50 12.47
N ARG A 276 -6.66 2.58 11.63
CA ARG A 276 -5.79 2.92 10.49
C ARG A 276 -6.48 3.88 9.52
N LEU A 277 -7.75 3.62 9.20
CA LEU A 277 -8.52 4.48 8.29
C LEU A 277 -8.76 5.86 8.90
N GLU A 278 -9.12 5.92 10.18
CA GLU A 278 -9.38 7.17 10.89
C GLU A 278 -8.12 8.04 10.96
N GLU A 279 -6.99 7.47 11.41
CA GLU A 279 -5.70 8.19 11.48
C GLU A 279 -5.25 8.65 10.10
N PHE A 280 -5.42 7.83 9.06
CA PHE A 280 -5.11 8.19 7.69
C PHE A 280 -5.97 9.37 7.20
N MET A 281 -7.29 9.31 7.38
CA MET A 281 -8.21 10.35 6.91
C MET A 281 -8.01 11.68 7.66
N GLN A 282 -7.71 11.62 8.96
CA GLN A 282 -7.35 12.80 9.74
C GLN A 282 -6.08 13.47 9.18
N GLY A 283 -5.01 12.69 8.98
CA GLY A 283 -3.76 13.20 8.40
C GLY A 283 -3.94 13.72 6.97
N PHE A 284 -4.66 12.97 6.13
CA PHE A 284 -4.93 13.32 4.73
C PHE A 284 -5.69 14.65 4.61
N THR A 285 -6.71 14.86 5.46
CA THR A 285 -7.50 16.11 5.48
C THR A 285 -6.62 17.31 5.85
N ILE A 286 -5.77 17.16 6.86
CA ILE A 286 -4.85 18.23 7.29
C ILE A 286 -3.85 18.56 6.19
N ILE A 287 -3.23 17.54 5.59
CA ILE A 287 -2.25 17.72 4.50
C ILE A 287 -2.91 18.37 3.28
N SER A 288 -4.12 17.93 2.89
CA SER A 288 -4.85 18.48 1.74
C SER A 288 -5.21 19.95 1.94
N GLN A 289 -5.71 20.32 3.14
CA GLN A 289 -5.99 21.72 3.47
C GLN A 289 -4.72 22.57 3.41
N LYS A 290 -3.62 22.09 3.99
CA LYS A 290 -2.35 22.83 4.00
C LYS A 290 -1.73 22.94 2.63
N LEU A 291 -1.82 21.90 1.81
CA LEU A 291 -1.37 21.93 0.42
C LEU A 291 -2.08 23.05 -0.36
N LYS A 292 -3.41 23.16 -0.21
CA LYS A 292 -4.19 24.21 -0.87
C LYS A 292 -3.75 25.60 -0.43
N GLU A 293 -3.58 25.81 0.88
CA GLU A 293 -3.08 27.07 1.46
C GLU A 293 -1.67 27.42 0.94
N MET A 294 -0.74 26.45 0.95
CA MET A 294 0.65 26.64 0.53
C MET A 294 0.75 26.91 -0.97
N TYR A 295 0.01 26.16 -1.79
CA TYR A 295 0.01 26.37 -3.23
C TYR A 295 -0.49 27.77 -3.59
N GLN A 296 -1.64 28.17 -3.04
CA GLN A 296 -2.21 29.51 -3.26
C GLN A 296 -1.25 30.63 -2.83
N MET A 297 -0.55 30.45 -1.71
CA MET A 297 0.44 31.41 -1.22
C MET A 297 1.62 31.55 -2.19
N ILE A 298 2.14 30.43 -2.72
CA ILE A 298 3.33 30.43 -3.58
C ILE A 298 3.00 30.97 -4.98
N THR A 299 1.89 30.55 -5.57
CA THR A 299 1.53 30.90 -6.96
C THR A 299 0.69 32.17 -7.07
N LEU A 300 0.31 32.79 -5.93
CA LEU A 300 -0.57 33.96 -5.85
C LEU A 300 -1.88 33.76 -6.65
N GLY A 301 -2.42 32.54 -6.62
CA GLY A 301 -3.60 32.12 -7.35
C GLY A 301 -3.50 30.70 -7.92
N GLY A 302 -4.64 30.11 -8.30
CA GLY A 302 -4.73 28.69 -8.64
C GLY A 302 -5.16 27.83 -7.44
N ASN A 303 -5.24 26.52 -7.64
CA ASN A 303 -5.58 25.55 -6.60
C ASN A 303 -4.77 24.26 -6.76
N ALA A 304 -4.59 23.54 -5.68
CA ALA A 304 -4.01 22.21 -5.64
C ALA A 304 -4.84 21.35 -4.70
N GLU A 305 -5.13 20.12 -5.11
CA GLU A 305 -6.01 19.21 -4.38
C GLU A 305 -5.50 17.78 -4.49
N LEU A 306 -5.60 17.05 -3.37
CA LEU A 306 -5.34 15.62 -3.30
C LEU A 306 -6.67 14.89 -3.22
N GLU A 307 -6.89 13.96 -4.14
CA GLU A 307 -8.11 13.16 -4.21
C GLU A 307 -7.74 11.68 -4.05
N CYS A 308 -8.51 10.95 -3.22
CA CYS A 308 -8.41 9.50 -3.18
C CYS A 308 -9.14 8.92 -4.40
N CYS A 309 -8.51 7.97 -5.11
CA CYS A 309 -9.14 7.28 -6.23
C CYS A 309 -10.44 6.59 -5.80
N ASP A 310 -10.41 5.94 -4.63
CA ASP A 310 -11.58 5.35 -3.98
C ASP A 310 -11.83 6.01 -2.62
N SER A 311 -13.06 6.50 -2.43
CA SER A 311 -13.52 7.12 -1.19
C SER A 311 -13.86 6.11 -0.09
N LEU A 312 -14.11 4.85 -0.44
CA LEU A 312 -14.44 3.79 0.53
C LEU A 312 -13.17 3.10 1.07
N ASP A 313 -12.20 2.83 0.20
CA ASP A 313 -10.91 2.25 0.60
C ASP A 313 -9.71 3.03 -0.02
N PRO A 314 -9.15 4.02 0.71
CA PRO A 314 -8.07 4.84 0.19
C PRO A 314 -6.75 4.08 -0.02
N PHE A 315 -6.66 2.81 0.39
CA PHE A 315 -5.45 1.99 0.28
C PHE A 315 -5.39 1.17 -1.03
N SER A 316 -6.48 1.08 -1.79
CA SER A 316 -6.57 0.19 -2.96
C SER A 316 -5.95 0.80 -4.24
N GLU A 317 -6.34 2.03 -4.58
CA GLU A 317 -6.05 2.64 -5.89
C GLU A 317 -5.15 3.89 -5.80
N GLY A 318 -4.73 4.27 -4.59
CA GLY A 318 -3.80 5.37 -4.34
C GLY A 318 -4.44 6.77 -4.35
N ILE A 319 -3.59 7.78 -4.54
CA ILE A 319 -3.95 9.20 -4.44
C ILE A 319 -3.60 9.92 -5.74
N ILE A 320 -4.55 10.69 -6.26
CA ILE A 320 -4.35 11.55 -7.43
C ILE A 320 -4.01 12.96 -6.96
N PHE A 321 -2.92 13.50 -7.50
CA PHE A 321 -2.52 14.89 -7.28
C PHE A 321 -2.92 15.76 -8.47
N SER A 322 -3.97 16.55 -8.26
CA SER A 322 -4.55 17.45 -9.26
C SER A 322 -4.22 18.90 -8.94
N VAL A 323 -3.81 19.65 -9.96
CA VAL A 323 -3.40 21.05 -9.81
C VAL A 323 -4.06 21.90 -10.88
N MET A 324 -4.50 23.10 -10.48
CA MET A 324 -5.05 24.14 -11.33
C MET A 324 -4.13 25.37 -11.26
N PRO A 325 -3.20 25.52 -12.22
CA PRO A 325 -2.38 26.73 -12.31
C PRO A 325 -3.25 27.97 -12.52
N PRO A 326 -2.76 29.18 -12.17
CA PRO A 326 -3.54 30.41 -12.33
C PRO A 326 -3.95 30.60 -13.78
N LYS A 327 -5.27 30.81 -13.99
CA LYS A 327 -5.90 30.99 -15.31
C LYS A 327 -5.84 29.75 -16.24
N LYS A 328 -5.62 28.55 -15.70
CA LYS A 328 -5.65 27.28 -16.45
C LYS A 328 -6.68 26.30 -15.86
N SER A 329 -6.97 25.23 -16.59
CA SER A 329 -7.82 24.13 -16.13
C SER A 329 -7.07 23.16 -15.21
N TRP A 330 -7.82 22.33 -14.47
CA TRP A 330 -7.29 21.23 -13.69
C TRP A 330 -6.51 20.25 -14.57
N LYS A 331 -5.31 19.86 -14.10
CA LYS A 331 -4.44 18.88 -14.74
C LYS A 331 -3.76 18.03 -13.67
N ASN A 332 -3.51 16.77 -14.03
CA ASN A 332 -2.68 15.89 -13.23
C ASN A 332 -1.21 16.37 -13.27
N ILE A 333 -0.46 16.21 -12.18
CA ILE A 333 0.93 16.64 -12.04
C ILE A 333 1.85 16.14 -13.17
N SER A 334 1.60 14.95 -13.71
CA SER A 334 2.38 14.37 -14.83
C SER A 334 2.31 15.20 -16.11
N ASN A 335 1.22 15.96 -16.30
CA ASN A 335 0.94 16.74 -17.50
C ASN A 335 1.24 18.25 -17.33
N LEU A 336 1.92 18.64 -16.25
CA LEU A 336 2.32 20.02 -15.98
C LEU A 336 3.68 20.37 -16.61
N SER A 337 3.93 21.67 -16.79
CA SER A 337 5.26 22.15 -17.19
C SER A 337 6.29 21.94 -16.08
N GLY A 338 7.58 21.90 -16.41
CA GLY A 338 8.65 21.64 -15.43
C GLY A 338 8.63 22.60 -14.22
N GLY A 339 8.41 23.90 -14.46
CA GLY A 339 8.30 24.89 -13.38
C GLY A 339 7.05 24.70 -12.51
N GLU A 340 5.90 24.42 -13.13
CA GLU A 340 4.65 24.14 -12.41
C GLU A 340 4.74 22.85 -11.59
N LYS A 341 5.39 21.82 -12.13
CA LYS A 341 5.66 20.57 -11.42
C LYS A 341 6.53 20.81 -10.20
N THR A 342 7.60 21.61 -10.34
CA THR A 342 8.50 21.95 -9.23
C THR A 342 7.76 22.71 -8.13
N LEU A 343 6.93 23.70 -8.47
CA LEU A 343 6.11 24.45 -7.51
C LEU A 343 5.10 23.57 -6.77
N SER A 344 4.41 22.70 -7.52
CA SER A 344 3.40 21.81 -6.95
C SER A 344 4.04 20.80 -5.98
N SER A 345 5.19 20.23 -6.34
CA SER A 345 5.96 19.35 -5.47
C SER A 345 6.47 20.08 -4.22
N LEU A 346 6.99 21.29 -4.37
CA LEU A 346 7.49 22.09 -3.25
C LEU A 346 6.36 22.43 -2.27
N ALA A 347 5.17 22.79 -2.78
CA ALA A 347 3.99 23.04 -1.96
C ALA A 347 3.59 21.80 -1.15
N LEU A 348 3.64 20.61 -1.75
CA LEU A 348 3.38 19.34 -1.06
C LEU A 348 4.41 19.05 0.02
N VAL A 349 5.71 19.26 -0.26
CA VAL A 349 6.78 19.10 0.74
C VAL A 349 6.56 20.03 1.93
N PHE A 350 6.15 21.28 1.70
CA PHE A 350 5.84 22.23 2.77
C PHE A 350 4.56 21.89 3.54
N ALA A 351 3.54 21.35 2.88
CA ALA A 351 2.35 20.85 3.55
C ALA A 351 2.68 19.67 4.48
N LEU A 352 3.53 18.75 4.02
CA LEU A 352 4.04 17.64 4.83
C LEU A 352 4.88 18.12 6.01
N HIS A 353 5.73 19.13 5.80
CA HIS A 353 6.48 19.77 6.90
C HIS A 353 5.57 20.35 7.97
N HIS A 354 4.44 20.95 7.58
CA HIS A 354 3.48 21.48 8.54
C HIS A 354 2.81 20.38 9.36
N TYR A 355 2.49 19.25 8.72
CA TYR A 355 1.90 18.10 9.41
C TYR A 355 2.90 17.43 10.36
N LYS A 356 4.14 17.24 9.91
CA LYS A 356 5.21 16.63 10.71
C LYS A 356 6.52 17.42 10.52
N PRO A 357 6.86 18.35 11.43
CA PRO A 357 8.04 19.18 11.27
C PRO A 357 9.32 18.36 11.47
N THR A 358 10.15 18.28 10.43
CA THR A 358 11.50 17.70 10.50
C THR A 358 12.51 18.78 10.89
N PRO A 359 13.51 18.47 11.75
CA PRO A 359 14.46 19.47 12.22
C PRO A 359 15.47 19.93 11.16
N LEU A 360 15.68 19.17 10.07
CA LEU A 360 16.67 19.47 9.03
C LEU A 360 16.09 19.22 7.64
N TYR A 361 16.24 20.18 6.74
CA TYR A 361 15.93 20.09 5.32
C TYR A 361 17.18 20.41 4.48
N VAL A 362 17.44 19.57 3.49
CA VAL A 362 18.49 19.81 2.48
C VAL A 362 17.81 19.90 1.12
N MET A 363 18.00 21.01 0.43
CA MET A 363 17.39 21.30 -0.87
C MET A 363 18.49 21.64 -1.87
N ASP A 364 18.56 20.88 -2.97
CA ASP A 364 19.57 21.05 -4.01
C ASP A 364 18.95 21.51 -5.32
N GLU A 365 19.39 22.67 -5.83
CA GLU A 365 19.00 23.29 -7.10
C GLU A 365 17.48 23.36 -7.37
N ILE A 366 16.66 23.49 -6.32
CA ILE A 366 15.19 23.52 -6.41
C ILE A 366 14.64 24.69 -7.22
N ASP A 367 15.45 25.71 -7.45
CA ASP A 367 15.12 26.97 -8.12
C ASP A 367 15.57 27.02 -9.60
N ALA A 368 16.19 25.95 -10.12
CA ALA A 368 16.65 25.89 -11.50
C ALA A 368 15.50 26.07 -12.51
N ALA A 369 14.34 25.46 -12.24
CA ALA A 369 13.14 25.50 -13.08
C ALA A 369 12.15 26.62 -12.71
N LEU A 370 12.49 27.49 -11.74
CA LEU A 370 11.61 28.53 -11.23
C LEU A 370 11.93 29.92 -11.80
N ASP A 371 10.89 30.74 -11.94
CA ASP A 371 10.99 32.14 -12.34
C ASP A 371 11.37 33.05 -11.14
N PHE A 372 12.03 34.18 -11.40
CA PHE A 372 12.60 35.07 -10.37
C PHE A 372 11.59 35.48 -9.28
N ARG A 373 10.34 35.72 -9.67
CA ARG A 373 9.25 36.09 -8.76
C ARG A 373 8.89 34.94 -7.83
N ASN A 374 8.74 33.74 -8.36
CA ASN A 374 8.38 32.56 -7.56
C ASN A 374 9.52 32.15 -6.64
N VAL A 375 10.78 32.25 -7.11
CA VAL A 375 11.98 32.04 -6.30
C VAL A 375 11.98 32.96 -5.06
N SER A 376 11.64 34.23 -5.25
CA SER A 376 11.62 35.21 -4.15
C SER A 376 10.52 34.91 -3.11
N ILE A 377 9.35 34.46 -3.55
CA ILE A 377 8.24 34.05 -2.66
C ILE A 377 8.66 32.82 -1.84
N VAL A 378 9.26 31.83 -2.50
CA VAL A 378 9.75 30.61 -1.85
C VAL A 378 10.86 30.92 -0.85
N ALA A 379 11.81 31.79 -1.21
CA ALA A 379 12.90 32.20 -0.32
C ALA A 379 12.37 32.89 0.95
N ASN A 380 11.40 33.80 0.81
CA ASN A 380 10.72 34.44 1.94
C ASN A 380 9.98 33.42 2.82
N TYR A 381 9.30 32.46 2.20
CA TYR A 381 8.61 31.41 2.93
C TYR A 381 9.58 30.53 3.73
N ILE A 382 10.69 30.11 3.13
CA ILE A 382 11.74 29.34 3.81
C ILE A 382 12.28 30.14 4.99
N LYS A 383 12.59 31.44 4.79
CA LYS A 383 13.07 32.34 5.85
C LYS A 383 12.09 32.45 7.02
N GLU A 384 10.79 32.49 6.76
CA GLU A 384 9.79 32.55 7.83
C GLU A 384 9.74 31.23 8.63
N ARG A 385 9.97 30.11 7.94
CA ARG A 385 9.94 28.75 8.53
C ARG A 385 11.24 28.33 9.20
N THR A 386 12.36 29.03 9.00
CA THR A 386 13.65 28.69 9.65
C THR A 386 13.63 28.80 11.18
N LYS A 387 12.61 29.42 11.77
CA LYS A 387 12.47 29.53 13.24
C LYS A 387 12.38 28.18 13.96
N ASN A 388 11.80 27.17 13.29
CA ASN A 388 11.51 25.87 13.90
C ASN A 388 12.26 24.70 13.24
N ALA A 389 13.00 24.95 12.15
CA ALA A 389 13.73 23.93 11.40
C ALA A 389 14.95 24.53 10.68
N GLN A 390 16.01 23.73 10.55
CA GLN A 390 17.21 24.14 9.83
C GLN A 390 17.07 23.83 8.34
N PHE A 391 17.28 24.83 7.49
CA PHE A 391 17.28 24.69 6.04
C PHE A 391 18.69 24.86 5.48
N VAL A 392 19.16 23.88 4.73
CA VAL A 392 20.39 23.91 3.94
C VAL A 392 19.99 23.94 2.48
N VAL A 393 20.17 25.09 1.83
CA VAL A 393 19.77 25.30 0.43
C VAL A 393 21.02 25.48 -0.42
N ILE A 394 21.13 24.69 -1.49
CA ILE A 394 22.14 24.83 -2.53
C ILE A 394 21.47 25.45 -3.74
N SER A 395 21.91 26.65 -4.12
CA SER A 395 21.33 27.44 -5.20
C SER A 395 22.38 28.34 -5.85
N LEU A 396 22.18 28.62 -7.13
CA LEU A 396 22.97 29.59 -7.91
C LEU A 396 22.22 30.92 -8.15
N ARG A 397 20.98 31.08 -7.66
CA ARG A 397 20.18 32.30 -7.83
C ARG A 397 20.35 33.23 -6.64
N ASN A 398 20.72 34.48 -6.91
CA ASN A 398 20.92 35.52 -5.90
C ASN A 398 19.73 35.63 -4.93
N ASN A 399 18.50 35.67 -5.44
CA ASN A 399 17.28 35.84 -4.65
C ASN A 399 17.06 34.75 -3.58
N MET A 400 17.64 33.55 -3.74
CA MET A 400 17.51 32.47 -2.75
C MET A 400 18.46 32.66 -1.57
N PHE A 401 19.73 32.94 -1.86
CA PHE A 401 20.78 32.97 -0.84
C PHE A 401 21.00 34.36 -0.23
N GLU A 402 20.45 35.43 -0.82
CA GLU A 402 20.48 36.79 -0.26
C GLU A 402 19.81 36.86 1.12
N LEU A 403 18.84 35.99 1.38
CA LEU A 403 18.10 35.93 2.64
C LEU A 403 18.71 34.99 3.69
N ALA A 404 19.85 34.36 3.39
CA ALA A 404 20.47 33.35 4.25
C ALA A 404 21.26 33.97 5.41
N ASP A 405 21.15 33.37 6.60
CA ASP A 405 21.92 33.80 7.79
C ASP A 405 23.42 33.47 7.66
N ARG A 406 23.75 32.42 6.90
CA ARG A 406 25.13 31.99 6.63
C ARG A 406 25.27 31.50 5.20
N LEU A 407 26.36 31.90 4.55
CA LEU A 407 26.72 31.46 3.22
C LEU A 407 27.90 30.50 3.28
N ILE A 408 27.82 29.42 2.49
CA ILE A 408 28.93 28.47 2.33
C ILE A 408 29.36 28.51 0.86
N GLY A 409 30.52 29.12 0.62
CA GLY A 409 31.14 29.15 -0.70
C GLY A 409 31.97 27.90 -0.93
N ILE A 410 31.73 27.19 -2.02
CA ILE A 410 32.51 26.02 -2.43
C ILE A 410 33.38 26.41 -3.61
N TYR A 411 34.68 26.13 -3.54
CA TYR A 411 35.63 26.42 -4.62
C TYR A 411 36.62 25.27 -4.81
N LYS A 412 37.17 25.13 -6.01
CA LYS A 412 38.04 24.03 -6.38
C LYS A 412 39.41 24.55 -6.81
N THR A 413 40.46 24.15 -6.10
CA THR A 413 41.86 24.50 -6.41
C THR A 413 42.68 23.22 -6.51
N TYR A 414 43.46 23.05 -7.59
CA TYR A 414 44.30 21.86 -7.80
C TYR A 414 43.53 20.53 -7.63
N ASP A 415 42.35 20.46 -8.25
CA ASP A 415 41.43 19.32 -8.16
C ASP A 415 40.93 18.96 -6.75
N LYS A 416 41.20 19.80 -5.75
CA LYS A 416 40.71 19.66 -4.37
C LYS A 416 39.58 20.65 -4.10
N THR A 417 38.42 20.13 -3.71
CA THR A 417 37.26 20.91 -3.27
C THR A 417 37.51 21.44 -1.86
N LYS A 418 37.35 22.76 -1.69
CA LYS A 418 37.44 23.45 -0.41
C LYS A 418 36.15 24.25 -0.20
N SER A 419 35.82 24.50 1.06
CA SER A 419 34.69 25.34 1.44
C SER A 419 35.17 26.50 2.32
N ILE A 420 34.48 27.64 2.19
CA ILE A 420 34.63 28.80 3.06
C ILE A 420 33.24 29.20 3.55
N THR A 421 33.12 29.55 4.82
CA THR A 421 31.85 30.00 5.39
C THR A 421 31.94 31.50 5.66
N ILE A 422 30.90 32.23 5.26
CA ILE A 422 30.82 33.68 5.35
C ILE A 422 29.51 34.04 6.07
N ASN A 423 29.57 35.04 6.96
CA ASN A 423 28.40 35.62 7.61
C ASN A 423 28.02 36.93 6.89
N PRO A 424 26.91 36.99 6.13
CA PRO A 424 26.53 38.18 5.36
C PRO A 424 26.31 39.41 6.26
N HIS A 425 25.68 39.21 7.42
CA HIS A 425 25.34 40.30 8.34
C HIS A 425 26.55 40.99 8.96
N GLU A 426 27.66 40.26 9.16
CA GLU A 426 28.91 40.84 9.67
C GLU A 426 29.61 41.71 8.62
N ILE A 427 29.50 41.34 7.34
CA ILE A 427 30.13 42.07 6.23
C ILE A 427 29.37 43.37 5.94
N GLU A 428 28.04 43.36 5.99
CA GLU A 428 27.24 44.58 5.91
C GLU A 428 27.58 45.54 7.06
N ALA A 429 27.72 45.05 8.30
CA ALA A 429 28.03 45.91 9.43
C ALA A 429 29.43 46.57 9.33
N GLN A 430 30.42 45.88 8.74
CA GLN A 430 31.77 46.42 8.55
C GLN A 430 31.85 47.45 7.43
N SER A 431 31.11 47.29 6.34
CA SER A 431 31.11 48.27 5.24
C SER A 431 30.49 49.61 5.65
N PHE A 432 29.49 49.62 6.53
CA PHE A 432 28.91 50.84 7.12
C PHE A 432 29.83 51.55 8.13
N LEU A 433 30.89 50.90 8.64
CA LEU A 433 31.87 51.51 9.55
C LEU A 433 33.08 52.12 8.81
N GLU A 434 33.29 51.73 7.55
CA GLU A 434 34.36 52.24 6.68
C GLU A 434 33.89 53.31 5.67
N SER A 435 32.58 53.63 5.65
CA SER A 435 32.02 54.79 4.92
C SER A 435 31.68 55.91 5.89
#